data_AF-A0A3M2ZF25-F1
#
_entry.id   AF-A0A3M2ZF25-F1
#
_cell.length_a   1.000
_cell.length_b   1.000
_cell.length_c   1.000
_cell.angle_alpha   90.00
_cell.angle_beta   90.00
_cell.angle_gamma   90.00
#
_symmetry.space_group_name_H-M   'P 1'
#
loop_
_entity.id
_entity.type
_entity.pdbx_description
1 polymer ?
#
loop_
_entity_poly.entity_id
_entity_poly.type
_entity_poly.pdbx_seq_one_letter_code
_entity_poly.pdbx_strand_id
1 'polypeptide(L)'
;MRQTQTETFFALSNDISQMLVQQLHIAFPLRAPEQAVLLVAQDLRSPLRTLLREEFYHVPVLSFAEISNAAKVRVMGRFDLEDDLEPMDNEHAA
;
A
#
# COMPACT_ATOMS: atom_id res chain seq x y z
N MET A 1 -3.86 1.21 12.39
CA MET A 1 -2.62 1.99 12.65
C MET A 1 -2.40 2.12 14.15
N ARG A 2 -1.16 2.01 14.64
CA ARG A 2 -0.85 2.19 16.07
C ARG A 2 0.00 3.45 16.23
N GLN A 3 -0.34 4.25 17.23
CA GLN A 3 0.35 5.49 17.56
C GLN A 3 1.02 5.30 18.93
N THR A 4 2.33 5.51 19.00
CA THR A 4 3.04 5.74 20.28
C THR A 4 3.26 7.24 20.46
N GLN A 5 3.74 7.67 21.62
CA GLN A 5 4.03 9.08 21.93
C GLN A 5 5.03 9.74 20.96
N THR A 6 5.68 8.99 20.07
CA THR A 6 6.76 9.50 19.21
C THR A 6 6.64 9.09 17.75
N GLU A 7 6.00 7.95 17.41
CA GLU A 7 5.95 7.46 16.03
C GLU A 7 4.61 6.80 15.68
N THR A 8 4.20 6.95 14.41
CA THR A 8 3.07 6.24 13.83
C THR A 8 3.61 5.12 12.95
N PHE A 9 3.25 3.88 13.27
CA PHE A 9 3.70 2.71 12.52
C PHE A 9 2.52 1.85 12.06
N PHE A 10 2.76 1.12 10.97
CA PHE A 10 1.85 0.11 10.51
C PHE A 10 1.99 -1.14 11.36
N ALA A 11 0.89 -1.54 11.99
CA ALA A 11 0.76 -2.86 12.60
C ALA A 11 -0.04 -3.73 11.61
N LEU A 12 0.65 -4.23 10.60
CA LEU A 12 0.08 -5.23 9.68
C LEU A 12 0.27 -6.61 10.30
N SER A 13 -0.68 -7.51 10.09
CA SER A 13 -0.43 -8.93 10.34
C SER A 13 0.66 -9.41 9.37
N ASN A 14 1.27 -10.56 9.67
CA ASN A 14 2.29 -11.14 8.81
C ASN A 14 1.74 -11.39 7.39
N ASP A 15 0.51 -11.91 7.28
CA ASP A 15 -0.14 -12.25 6.01
C ASP A 15 -0.33 -11.01 5.12
N ILE A 16 -0.89 -9.93 5.69
CA ILE A 16 -1.07 -8.66 4.97
C ILE A 16 0.28 -8.04 4.59
N SER A 17 1.30 -8.20 5.43
CA SER A 17 2.65 -7.71 5.12
C SER A 17 3.24 -8.44 3.91
N GLN A 18 3.12 -9.77 3.87
CA GLN A 18 3.59 -10.58 2.74
C GLN A 18 2.83 -10.24 1.45
N MET A 19 1.50 -10.11 1.52
CA MET A 19 0.69 -9.75 0.36
C MET A 19 1.06 -8.38 -0.21
N LEU A 20 1.28 -7.39 0.67
CA LEU A 20 1.75 -6.06 0.26
C LEU A 20 3.11 -6.14 -0.45
N VAL A 21 4.08 -6.86 0.13
CA VAL A 21 5.41 -7.05 -0.46
C VAL A 21 5.33 -7.72 -1.84
N GLN A 22 4.49 -8.74 -1.99
CA GLN A 22 4.31 -9.41 -3.28
C GLN A 22 3.71 -8.48 -4.33
N GLN A 23 2.66 -7.74 -3.99
CA GLN A 23 2.06 -6.79 -4.92
C GLN A 23 3.05 -5.66 -5.29
N LEU A 24 3.89 -5.20 -4.36
CA LEU A 24 4.88 -4.15 -4.61
C LEU A 24 5.94 -4.60 -5.62
N HIS A 25 6.41 -5.84 -5.52
CA HIS A 25 7.33 -6.43 -6.49
C HIS A 25 6.76 -6.44 -7.91
N ILE A 26 5.47 -6.78 -8.03
CA ILE A 26 4.77 -6.84 -9.31
C ILE A 26 4.55 -5.43 -9.88
N ALA A 27 4.13 -4.48 -9.03
CA ALA A 27 3.78 -3.13 -9.45
C ALA A 27 5.00 -2.23 -9.73
N PHE A 28 6.13 -2.45 -9.06
CA PHE A 28 7.33 -1.61 -9.15
C PHE A 28 8.60 -2.41 -9.48
N PRO A 29 8.67 -3.07 -10.65
CA PRO A 29 9.87 -3.77 -11.07
C PRO A 29 11.02 -2.76 -11.30
N LEU A 30 12.24 -3.14 -10.91
CA LEU A 30 13.43 -2.27 -11.01
C LEU A 30 13.73 -1.78 -12.44
N ARG A 31 13.24 -2.49 -13.46
CA ARG A 31 13.42 -2.16 -14.89
C ARG A 31 12.06 -1.99 -15.58
N ALA A 32 11.21 -1.13 -15.02
CA ALA A 32 9.95 -0.77 -15.66
C ALA A 32 10.20 0.18 -16.85
N PRO A 33 9.48 0.02 -17.98
CA PRO A 33 9.53 0.96 -19.10
C PRO A 33 8.87 2.30 -18.77
N GLU A 34 7.91 2.31 -17.85
CA GLU A 34 7.22 3.51 -17.36
C GLU A 34 7.41 3.63 -15.85
N GLN A 35 7.72 4.83 -15.37
CA GLN A 35 7.84 5.10 -13.94
C GLN A 35 6.45 5.32 -13.32
N ALA A 36 6.12 4.51 -12.32
CA ALA A 36 4.92 4.66 -11.51
C ALA A 36 5.26 5.23 -10.13
N VAL A 37 4.25 5.77 -9.44
CA VAL A 37 4.35 6.22 -8.05
C VAL A 37 3.26 5.55 -7.21
N LEU A 38 3.59 5.21 -5.96
CA LEU A 38 2.61 4.77 -4.97
C LEU A 38 1.88 6.00 -4.43
N LEU A 39 0.60 6.11 -4.77
CA LEU A 39 -0.23 7.25 -4.40
C LEU A 39 -1.09 6.92 -3.17
N VAL A 40 -0.98 7.74 -2.11
CA VAL A 40 -1.54 7.42 -0.78
C VAL A 40 -2.18 8.63 -0.09
N ALA A 41 -2.88 8.39 1.01
CA ALA A 41 -3.36 9.47 1.88
C ALA A 41 -2.20 10.24 2.53
N GLN A 42 -2.44 11.50 2.91
CA GLN A 42 -1.42 12.43 3.40
C GLN A 42 -0.71 11.93 4.66
N ASP A 43 -1.47 11.38 5.59
CA ASP A 43 -1.03 10.81 6.87
C ASP A 43 -0.21 9.53 6.69
N LEU A 44 -0.50 8.74 5.64
CA LEU A 44 0.20 7.49 5.34
C LEU A 44 1.56 7.66 4.68
N ARG A 45 1.81 8.83 4.08
CA ARG A 45 3.00 9.07 3.26
C ARG A 45 4.31 8.79 4.00
N SER A 46 4.47 9.36 5.19
CA SER A 46 5.70 9.19 5.99
C SER A 46 5.84 7.76 6.53
N PRO A 47 4.82 7.19 7.20
CA PRO A 47 4.85 5.80 7.64
C PRO A 47 5.18 4.79 6.53
N LEU A 48 4.60 4.95 5.33
CA LEU A 48 4.87 4.04 4.21
C LEU A 48 6.30 4.21 3.69
N ARG A 49 6.81 5.45 3.65
CA ARG A 49 8.19 5.67 3.24
C ARG A 49 9.19 4.99 4.19
N THR A 50 8.90 4.99 5.48
CA THR A 50 9.71 4.26 6.47
C THR A 50 9.63 2.76 6.24
N LEU A 51 8.42 2.21 6.05
CA LEU A 51 8.21 0.78 5.78
C LEU A 51 8.95 0.30 4.52
N LEU A 52 8.91 1.09 3.45
CA LEU A 52 9.51 0.72 2.16
C LEU A 52 11.04 0.92 2.10
N ARG A 53 11.65 1.54 3.12
CA ARG A 53 13.06 1.97 3.04
C ARG A 53 14.05 0.83 2.90
N GLU A 54 13.76 -0.33 3.49
CA GLU A 54 14.72 -1.45 3.52
C GLU A 54 14.79 -2.19 2.18
N GLU A 55 13.64 -2.48 1.55
CA GLU A 55 13.58 -3.33 0.36
C GLU A 55 13.10 -2.59 -0.90
N PHE A 56 12.25 -1.58 -0.75
CA PHE A 56 11.57 -0.88 -1.84
C PHE A 56 11.94 0.60 -1.89
N TYR A 57 13.19 0.94 -1.58
CA TYR A 57 13.65 2.33 -1.53
C TYR A 57 13.48 3.08 -2.86
N HIS A 58 13.44 2.34 -3.97
CA HIS A 58 13.22 2.88 -5.32
C HIS A 58 11.77 3.28 -5.59
N VAL A 59 10.80 2.83 -4.78
CA VAL A 59 9.38 3.11 -4.97
C VAL A 59 9.06 4.54 -4.52
N PRO A 60 8.66 5.44 -5.45
CA PRO A 60 8.28 6.79 -5.07
C PRO A 60 6.90 6.78 -4.41
N VAL A 61 6.79 7.34 -3.20
CA VAL A 61 5.53 7.53 -2.47
C VAL A 61 5.11 9.00 -2.52
N LEU A 62 3.94 9.27 -3.08
CA LEU A 62 3.33 10.58 -3.19
C LEU A 62 1.99 10.58 -2.45
N SER A 63 1.63 11.68 -1.80
CA SER A 63 0.27 11.82 -1.29
C SER A 63 -0.67 12.50 -2.29
N PHE A 64 -1.98 12.24 -2.14
CA PHE A 64 -2.99 12.98 -2.91
C PHE A 64 -2.92 14.49 -2.73
N ALA A 65 -2.50 14.97 -1.55
CA ALA A 65 -2.39 16.40 -1.26
C ALA A 65 -1.22 17.09 -2.00
N GLU A 66 -0.26 16.31 -2.51
CA GLU A 66 0.86 16.81 -3.31
C GLU A 66 0.54 16.92 -4.79
N ILE A 67 -0.57 16.33 -5.24
CA ILE A 67 -1.00 16.39 -6.63
C ILE A 67 -1.63 17.75 -6.90
N SER A 68 -1.11 18.46 -7.90
CA SER A 68 -1.77 19.66 -8.42
C SER A 68 -3.14 19.30 -8.98
N ASN A 69 -4.17 20.12 -8.70
CA ASN A 69 -5.53 19.88 -9.17
C ASN A 69 -5.67 19.84 -10.71
N ALA A 70 -4.67 20.36 -11.44
CA ALA A 70 -4.61 20.32 -12.90
C ALA A 70 -3.88 19.08 -13.46
N ALA A 71 -3.29 18.24 -12.60
CA ALA A 71 -2.53 17.07 -13.02
C ALA A 71 -3.47 15.96 -13.52
N LYS A 72 -3.13 15.39 -14.68
CA LYS A 72 -3.83 14.19 -15.18
C LYS A 72 -3.20 12.95 -14.56
N VAL A 73 -3.97 12.25 -13.73
CA VAL A 73 -3.54 11.01 -13.07
C VAL A 73 -3.99 9.80 -13.89
N ARG A 74 -3.05 8.94 -14.27
CA ARG A 74 -3.34 7.63 -14.87
C ARG A 74 -3.17 6.57 -13.79
N VAL A 75 -4.27 5.96 -13.34
CA VAL A 75 -4.23 4.89 -12.33
C VAL A 75 -3.80 3.59 -13.00
N MET A 76 -2.72 2.98 -12.50
CA MET A 76 -2.15 1.74 -13.04
C MET A 76 -2.66 0.47 -12.38
N GLY A 77 -3.14 0.60 -11.15
CA GLY A 77 -3.65 -0.49 -10.34
C GLY A 77 -3.96 0.02 -8.94
N ARG A 78 -4.42 -0.89 -8.09
CA ARG A 78 -4.66 -0.66 -6.66
C ARG A 78 -4.10 -1.85 -5.89
N PHE A 79 -3.69 -1.57 -4.65
CA PHE A 79 -3.30 -2.62 -3.71
C PHE A 79 -4.53 -2.99 -2.92
N ASP A 80 -5.14 -4.11 -3.27
CA ASP A 80 -6.24 -4.69 -2.51
C ASP A 80 -5.60 -5.63 -1.49
N LEU A 81 -5.64 -5.20 -0.23
CA LEU A 81 -5.04 -5.90 0.92
C LEU A 81 -6.11 -6.54 1.82
N GLU A 82 -7.35 -6.65 1.34
CA GLU A 82 -8.39 -7.40 2.03
C GLU A 82 -8.11 -8.89 1.82
N ASP A 83 -8.02 -9.63 2.92
CA ASP A 83 -8.38 -11.05 2.89
C ASP A 83 -9.85 -11.05 2.49
N ASP A 84 -10.22 -11.70 1.39
CA ASP A 84 -11.62 -12.00 1.09
C ASP A 84 -12.14 -12.82 2.27
N LEU A 85 -12.65 -12.14 3.30
CA LEU A 85 -13.51 -12.72 4.30
C LEU A 85 -14.78 -13.08 3.55
N GLU A 86 -14.75 -14.19 2.81
CA GLU A 86 -15.98 -14.82 2.38
C GLU A 86 -16.83 -14.97 3.64
N PRO A 87 -18.03 -14.37 3.71
CA PRO A 87 -18.95 -14.70 4.78
C PRO A 87 -19.16 -16.20 4.66
N MET A 88 -18.66 -16.96 5.64
CA MET A 88 -19.00 -18.36 5.77
C MET A 88 -20.50 -18.41 6.00
N ASP A 89 -21.26 -18.48 4.90
CA ASP A 89 -22.69 -18.64 4.93
C ASP A 89 -22.97 -19.91 5.74
N ASN A 90 -23.68 -19.65 6.82
CA ASN A 90 -24.09 -20.57 7.85
C ASN A 90 -24.98 -21.67 7.26
N GLU A 91 -24.40 -22.74 6.73
CA GLU A 91 -25.12 -23.95 6.35
C GLU A 91 -24.77 -25.11 7.28
N HIS A 92 -25.28 -25.04 8.51
CA HIS A 92 -25.60 -26.23 9.30
C HIS A 92 -27.10 -26.23 9.58
N ALA A 93 -27.87 -26.56 8.54
CA ALA A 93 -29.15 -27.19 8.68
C ALA A 93 -28.96 -28.70 8.47
N ALA A 94 -29.03 -29.47 9.56
CA ALA A 94 -29.28 -30.92 9.55
C ALA A 94 -29.98 -31.32 10.84
#